data_AF-A0A1A8HMQ3-F1
#
_entry.id   AF-A0A1A8HMQ3-F1
#
_cell.length_a   1.000
_cell.length_b   1.000
_cell.length_c   1.000
_cell.angle_alpha   90.00
_cell.angle_beta   90.00
_cell.angle_gamma   90.00
#
_symmetry.space_group_name_H-M   'P 1'
#
loop_
_entity.id
_entity.type
_entity.pdbx_description
1 polymer ?
#
loop_
_entity_poly.entity_id
_entity_poly.type
_entity_poly.pdbx_seq_one_letter_code
_entity_poly.pdbx_strand_id
1 'polypeptide(L)'
;ISQYYNKTMKLRRDRQSRPAVRDFSRSARPSIRCHGMETDIPDSRDMEETKRERLVNNLQNLSVGDRERMIRGMPLSLKEKGELRKLALQKDKHTHSSSKLHCCSQQ
;
A
#
# COMPACT_ATOMS: atom_id res chain seq x y z
N ILE A 1 9.05 -48.30 6.72
CA ILE A 1 8.99 -47.28 5.65
C ILE A 1 7.66 -47.27 4.84
N SER A 2 6.94 -48.40 4.69
CA SER A 2 5.80 -48.49 3.75
C SER A 2 4.53 -47.71 4.16
N GLN A 3 4.27 -47.51 5.46
CA GLN A 3 3.04 -46.83 5.90
C GLN A 3 3.06 -45.31 5.65
N TYR A 4 4.22 -44.67 5.84
CA TYR A 4 4.40 -43.22 5.62
C TYR A 4 4.18 -42.85 4.14
N TYR A 5 4.74 -43.64 3.23
CA TYR A 5 4.58 -43.45 1.78
C TYR A 5 3.12 -43.59 1.32
N ASN A 6 2.39 -44.56 1.86
CA ASN A 6 0.98 -44.77 1.53
C ASN A 6 0.08 -43.60 1.99
N LYS A 7 0.37 -43.00 3.15
CA LYS A 7 -0.43 -41.91 3.70
C LYS A 7 -0.31 -40.62 2.89
N THR A 8 0.89 -40.28 2.44
CA THR A 8 1.13 -39.09 1.62
C THR A 8 0.65 -39.27 0.17
N MET A 9 0.76 -40.48 -0.40
CA MET A 9 0.23 -40.80 -1.73
C MET A 9 -1.31 -40.77 -1.79
N LYS A 10 -2.01 -41.19 -0.72
CA LYS A 10 -3.48 -41.09 -0.64
C LYS A 10 -3.95 -39.63 -0.66
N LEU A 11 -3.35 -38.76 0.15
CA LEU A 11 -3.69 -37.33 0.19
C LEU A 11 -3.47 -36.63 -1.16
N ARG A 12 -2.45 -37.04 -1.93
CA ARG A 12 -2.19 -36.51 -3.28
C ARG A 12 -3.24 -36.96 -4.28
N ARG A 13 -3.69 -38.21 -4.22
CA ARG A 13 -4.76 -38.74 -5.07
C ARG A 13 -6.13 -38.10 -4.77
N ASP A 14 -6.46 -37.90 -3.49
CA ASP A 14 -7.70 -37.22 -3.08
C ASP A 14 -7.76 -35.75 -3.54
N ARG A 15 -6.61 -35.10 -3.72
CA ARG A 15 -6.55 -33.75 -4.31
C ARG A 15 -6.73 -33.76 -5.83
N GLN A 16 -6.47 -34.88 -6.51
CA GLN A 16 -6.70 -35.01 -7.94
C GLN A 16 -8.13 -35.40 -8.29
N SER A 17 -8.92 -35.92 -7.34
CA SER A 17 -10.36 -36.17 -7.54
C SER A 17 -11.25 -34.94 -7.31
N ARG A 18 -10.70 -33.85 -6.77
CA ARG A 18 -11.44 -32.59 -6.63
C ARG A 18 -11.56 -31.90 -8.00
N PRO A 19 -12.77 -31.46 -8.39
CA PRO A 19 -12.96 -30.71 -9.63
C PRO A 19 -12.08 -29.46 -9.64
N ALA A 20 -11.56 -29.09 -10.80
CA ALA A 20 -10.81 -27.85 -10.95
C ALA A 20 -11.73 -26.67 -10.66
N VAL A 21 -11.17 -25.53 -10.24
CA VAL A 21 -11.96 -24.29 -10.03
C VAL A 21 -12.75 -23.90 -11.30
N ARG A 22 -12.29 -24.35 -12.47
CA ARG A 22 -12.96 -24.16 -13.78
C ARG A 22 -14.23 -25.00 -13.96
N ASP A 23 -14.45 -26.04 -13.16
CA ASP A 23 -15.62 -26.93 -13.26
C ASP A 23 -16.80 -26.41 -12.43
N PHE A 24 -16.56 -25.43 -11.55
CA PHE A 24 -17.61 -24.76 -10.78
C PHE A 24 -18.30 -23.67 -11.62
N SER A 25 -19.62 -23.50 -11.44
CA SER A 25 -20.37 -22.36 -11.96
C SER A 25 -19.72 -21.04 -11.53
N ARG A 26 -19.76 -20.00 -12.39
CA ARG A 26 -19.12 -18.71 -12.11
C ARG A 26 -19.56 -18.07 -10.78
N SER A 27 -20.81 -18.30 -10.36
CA SER A 27 -21.37 -17.84 -9.08
C SER A 27 -20.88 -18.61 -7.86
N ALA A 28 -20.47 -19.87 -8.03
CA ALA A 28 -19.89 -20.70 -6.97
C ALA A 28 -18.37 -20.49 -6.83
N ARG A 29 -17.76 -19.72 -7.75
CA ARG A 29 -16.36 -19.32 -7.65
C ARG A 29 -16.30 -18.05 -6.81
N PRO A 30 -15.50 -18.02 -5.72
CA PRO A 30 -15.27 -16.78 -5.00
C PRO A 30 -14.67 -15.75 -5.98
N SER A 31 -15.39 -14.65 -6.21
CA SER A 31 -14.93 -13.61 -7.14
C SER A 31 -13.86 -12.77 -6.46
N ILE A 32 -12.63 -12.85 -6.94
CA ILE A 32 -11.52 -12.02 -6.44
C ILE A 32 -11.66 -10.54 -6.85
N ARG A 33 -12.64 -10.22 -7.69
CA ARG A 33 -13.04 -8.85 -7.97
C ARG A 33 -13.75 -8.33 -6.72
N CYS A 34 -12.94 -7.79 -5.82
CA CYS A 34 -13.31 -6.97 -4.69
C CYS A 34 -14.51 -6.10 -5.09
N HIS A 35 -15.70 -6.42 -4.57
CA HIS A 35 -16.74 -5.41 -4.49
C HIS A 35 -16.14 -4.24 -3.73
N GLY A 36 -16.09 -3.09 -4.41
CA GLY A 36 -15.41 -1.89 -3.95
C GLY A 36 -15.75 -1.61 -2.50
N MET A 37 -14.70 -1.39 -1.71
CA MET A 37 -14.82 -0.71 -0.44
C MET A 37 -15.29 0.71 -0.77
N GLU A 38 -16.60 0.88 -0.88
CA GLU A 38 -17.23 2.17 -1.02
C GLU A 38 -17.06 2.88 0.32
N THR A 39 -16.03 3.71 0.42
CA THR A 39 -15.85 4.64 1.54
C THR A 39 -15.78 6.06 0.99
N ASP A 40 -16.78 6.44 0.20
CA ASP A 40 -17.00 7.84 -0.14
C ASP A 40 -18.14 8.33 0.77
N ILE A 41 -17.81 8.63 2.02
CA ILE A 41 -18.65 9.52 2.81
C ILE A 41 -18.38 10.91 2.24
N PRO A 42 -19.35 11.60 1.62
CA PRO A 42 -19.16 12.96 1.17
C PRO A 42 -19.20 13.86 2.41
N ASP A 43 -18.10 13.91 3.16
CA ASP A 43 -17.90 15.00 4.08
C ASP A 43 -17.75 16.28 3.25
N SER A 44 -18.35 17.36 3.74
CA SER A 44 -18.40 18.63 3.00
C SER A 44 -16.98 19.06 2.61
N ARG A 45 -16.83 19.61 1.40
CA ARG A 45 -15.54 20.00 0.82
C ARG A 45 -14.69 20.86 1.78
N ASP A 46 -15.34 21.72 2.55
CA ASP A 46 -14.70 22.59 3.54
C ASP A 46 -14.14 21.79 4.73
N MET A 47 -14.84 20.74 5.16
CA MET A 47 -14.35 19.85 6.21
C MET A 47 -13.15 19.03 5.73
N GLU A 48 -13.18 18.57 4.48
CA GLU A 48 -12.05 17.84 3.87
C GLU A 48 -10.80 18.72 3.72
N GLU A 49 -10.97 20.00 3.38
CA GLU A 49 -9.85 20.95 3.31
C GLU A 49 -9.22 21.18 4.69
N THR A 50 -10.04 21.44 5.72
CA THR A 50 -9.52 21.62 7.09
C THR A 50 -8.84 20.36 7.65
N LYS A 51 -9.36 19.16 7.35
CA LYS A 51 -8.72 17.89 7.70
C LYS A 51 -7.36 17.74 7.02
N ARG A 52 -7.28 18.08 5.73
CA ARG A 52 -6.04 18.00 4.95
C ARG A 52 -4.97 18.96 5.48
N GLU A 53 -5.34 20.20 5.80
CA GLU A 53 -4.41 21.18 6.38
C GLU A 53 -3.83 20.68 7.72
N ARG A 54 -4.70 20.19 8.61
CA ARG A 54 -4.27 19.59 9.88
C ARG A 54 -3.34 18.41 9.66
N LEU A 55 -3.64 17.55 8.69
CA LEU A 55 -2.79 16.40 8.36
C LEU A 55 -1.40 16.83 7.87
N VAL A 56 -1.32 17.85 7.00
CA VAL A 56 -0.04 18.40 6.54
C VAL A 56 0.77 18.95 7.70
N ASN A 57 0.15 19.70 8.62
CA ASN A 57 0.82 20.23 9.80
C ASN A 57 1.42 19.11 10.67
N ASN A 58 0.62 18.09 10.98
CA ASN A 58 1.07 16.95 11.77
C ASN A 58 2.24 16.21 11.10
N LEU A 59 2.17 15.99 9.78
CA LEU A 59 3.27 15.38 9.04
C LEU A 59 4.54 16.22 9.10
N GLN A 60 4.45 17.54 8.91
CA GLN A 60 5.60 18.44 8.96
C GLN A 60 6.30 18.50 10.34
N ASN A 61 5.65 18.05 11.41
CA ASN A 61 6.24 17.95 12.75
C ASN A 61 7.06 16.66 12.95
N LEU A 62 6.97 15.70 12.03
CA LEU A 62 7.71 14.44 12.07
C LEU A 62 9.04 14.51 11.32
N SER A 63 9.91 13.51 11.54
CA SER A 63 11.12 13.30 10.73
C SER A 63 10.78 12.98 9.27
N VAL A 64 11.69 13.23 8.33
CA VAL A 64 11.47 12.94 6.90
C VAL A 64 11.12 11.47 6.66
N GLY A 65 11.84 10.54 7.31
CA GLY A 65 11.58 9.11 7.18
C GLY A 65 10.22 8.73 7.75
N ASP A 66 9.82 9.33 8.86
CA ASP A 66 8.54 9.10 9.51
C ASP A 66 7.39 9.62 8.65
N ARG A 67 7.54 10.80 8.03
CA ARG A 67 6.58 11.36 7.07
C ARG A 67 6.29 10.38 5.94
N GLU A 68 7.33 9.83 5.32
CA GLU A 68 7.14 8.89 4.21
C GLU A 68 6.50 7.57 4.64
N ARG A 69 6.88 7.04 5.81
CA ARG A 69 6.28 5.81 6.35
C ARG A 69 4.80 6.02 6.65
N MET A 70 4.44 7.13 7.29
CA MET A 70 3.06 7.47 7.61
C MET A 70 2.23 7.65 6.34
N ILE A 71 2.68 8.44 5.36
CA ILE A 71 1.96 8.63 4.09
C ILE A 71 1.75 7.30 3.35
N ARG A 72 2.73 6.39 3.39
CA ARG A 72 2.59 5.06 2.78
C ARG A 72 1.53 4.21 3.48
N GLY A 73 1.55 4.18 4.82
CA GLY A 73 0.67 3.36 5.65
C GLY A 73 -0.78 3.84 5.74
N MET A 74 -1.05 5.12 5.50
CA MET A 74 -2.41 5.68 5.57
C MET A 74 -3.33 5.13 4.46
N PRO A 75 -4.61 4.88 4.74
CA PRO A 75 -5.60 4.45 3.75
C PRO A 75 -6.14 5.64 2.95
N LEU A 76 -5.26 6.30 2.20
CA LEU A 76 -5.60 7.42 1.31
C LEU A 76 -5.47 7.02 -0.15
N SER A 77 -6.18 7.72 -1.03
CA SER A 77 -6.05 7.54 -2.48
C SER A 77 -4.63 7.89 -2.95
N LEU A 78 -4.23 7.34 -4.10
CA LEU A 78 -2.92 7.62 -4.68
C LEU A 78 -2.73 9.11 -4.99
N LYS A 79 -3.81 9.78 -5.40
CA LYS A 79 -3.82 11.23 -5.68
C LYS A 79 -3.51 12.02 -4.41
N GLU A 80 -4.23 11.74 -3.32
CA GLU A 80 -4.02 12.42 -2.03
C GLU A 80 -2.62 12.17 -1.48
N LYS A 81 -2.13 10.92 -1.54
CA LYS A 81 -0.76 10.60 -1.14
C LYS A 81 0.28 11.42 -1.91
N GLY A 82 0.09 11.56 -3.23
CA GLY A 82 0.98 12.37 -4.08
C GLY A 82 0.99 13.84 -3.67
N GLU A 83 -0.19 14.40 -3.39
CA GLU A 83 -0.33 15.78 -2.95
C GLU A 83 0.26 16.02 -1.55
N LEU A 84 0.03 15.12 -0.59
CA LEU A 84 0.63 15.19 0.75
C LEU A 84 2.15 15.15 0.69
N ARG A 85 2.74 14.35 -0.21
CA ARG A 85 4.20 14.33 -0.40
C ARG A 85 4.73 15.69 -0.86
N LYS A 86 4.05 16.37 -1.79
CA LYS A 86 4.46 17.70 -2.24
C LYS A 86 4.42 18.70 -1.08
N LEU A 87 3.33 18.72 -0.31
CA LEU A 87 3.12 19.70 0.76
C LEU A 87 3.97 19.44 2.01
N ALA A 88 4.14 18.17 2.41
CA ALA A 88 4.85 17.82 3.64
C ALA A 88 6.38 17.74 3.49
N LEU A 89 6.91 17.49 2.28
CA LEU A 89 8.36 17.41 2.03
C LEU A 89 8.96 18.73 1.50
N GLN A 90 8.14 19.72 1.13
CA GLN A 90 8.65 21.02 0.65
C GLN A 90 9.49 21.77 1.71
N LYS A 91 9.18 21.60 3.00
CA LYS A 91 9.91 22.23 4.11
C LYS A 91 11.39 21.84 4.14
N ASP A 92 11.73 20.61 3.76
CA ASP A 92 13.10 20.09 3.82
C ASP A 92 13.93 20.42 2.57
N LYS A 93 13.27 20.80 1.46
CA LYS A 93 13.99 21.26 0.25
C LYS A 93 14.78 22.55 0.51
N HIS A 94 14.32 23.37 1.44
CA HIS A 94 15.05 24.57 1.86
C HIS A 94 16.26 24.26 2.75
N THR A 95 16.28 23.13 3.47
CA THR A 95 17.37 22.82 4.41
C THR A 95 18.53 22.03 3.78
N HIS A 96 18.28 21.29 2.69
CA HIS A 96 19.31 20.43 2.06
C HIS A 96 19.95 20.97 0.77
N SER A 97 19.60 22.20 0.34
CA SER A 97 20.18 22.81 -0.85
C SER A 97 21.54 23.46 -0.59
N SER A 98 22.57 22.67 -0.28
CA SER A 98 23.97 22.95 -0.65
C SER A 98 24.89 21.87 -0.09
N SER A 99 25.00 20.72 -0.77
CA SER A 99 26.25 19.97 -0.73
C SER A 99 26.79 19.95 -2.15
N LYS A 100 27.70 20.89 -2.44
CA LYS A 100 28.57 20.79 -3.62
C LYS A 100 29.32 19.47 -3.49
N LEU A 101 28.89 18.47 -4.24
CA LEU A 101 29.62 17.21 -4.36
C LEU A 101 30.95 17.55 -5.04
N HIS A 102 32.03 17.60 -4.27
CA HIS A 102 33.36 17.89 -4.79
C HIS A 102 33.81 16.65 -5.57
N CYS A 103 33.90 16.76 -6.90
CA CYS A 103 34.42 15.71 -7.76
C CYS A 103 35.93 15.61 -7.56
N CYS A 104 36.42 14.48 -7.04
CA CYS A 104 37.85 14.25 -6.74
C CYS A 104 38.63 13.65 -7.91
N SER A 105 38.27 13.94 -9.16
CA SER A 105 38.94 13.36 -10.34
C SER A 105 40.13 14.18 -10.87
N GLN A 106 40.84 14.92 -10.02
CA GLN A 106 42.08 15.60 -10.40
C GLN A 106 43.11 15.52 -9.27
N GLN A 107 43.86 14.41 -9.22
CA GLN A 107 45.29 14.35 -8.86
C GLN A 107 45.93 13.18 -9.57
#